data_AF-A0A0B8QE69-F1
#
_entry.id   AF-A0A0B8QE69-F1
#
_cell.length_a   1.000
_cell.length_b   1.000
_cell.length_c   1.000
_cell.angle_alpha   90.00
_cell.angle_beta   90.00
_cell.angle_gamma   90.00
#
_symmetry.space_group_name_H-M   'P 1'
#
loop_
_entity.id
_entity.type
_entity.pdbx_description
1 polymer ?
#
loop_
_entity_poly.entity_id
_entity_poly.type
_entity_poly.pdbx_seq_one_letter_code
_entity_poly.pdbx_strand_id
1 'polypeptide(L)'
;MLQAQQIDEMIRTELFRAGFKVSTATSLIPAGIGVSYEGDNGYERLAVQLEDNKLKLCRDSSLAHTSITSVCDEVSNFSMLNDKLISVDAFEVTEVVSHAFNLEYELRVKGQSDTYRQSLVVVPKGVTRSD
;
A
#
# COMPACT_ATOMS: atom_id res chain seq x y z
N MET A 1 10.63 7.04 14.94
CA MET A 1 10.74 8.30 14.18
C MET A 1 9.34 8.80 13.83
N LEU A 2 9.05 10.09 13.98
CA LEU A 2 7.73 10.67 13.68
C LEU A 2 7.26 10.37 12.24
N GLN A 3 8.19 10.35 11.28
CA GLN A 3 7.86 10.06 9.87
C GLN A 3 7.43 8.61 9.64
N ALA A 4 7.98 7.64 10.37
CA ALA A 4 7.56 6.25 10.26
C ALA A 4 6.11 6.04 10.75
N GLN A 5 5.75 6.71 11.85
CA GLN A 5 4.38 6.66 12.37
C GLN A 5 3.36 7.30 11.41
N GLN A 6 3.74 8.38 10.73
CA GLN A 6 2.90 9.02 9.71
C GLN A 6 2.66 8.09 8.50
N ILE A 7 3.69 7.35 8.08
CA ILE A 7 3.56 6.34 7.03
C ILE A 7 2.61 5.23 7.49
N ASP A 8 2.82 4.70 8.70
CA ASP A 8 1.98 3.65 9.27
C ASP A 8 0.51 4.07 9.32
N GLU A 9 0.23 5.27 9.82
CA GLU A 9 -1.13 5.81 9.92
C GLU A 9 -1.77 5.99 8.55
N MET A 10 -1.01 6.48 7.56
CA MET A 10 -1.52 6.66 6.20
C MET A 10 -1.81 5.33 5.51
N ILE A 11 -0.88 4.37 5.56
CA ILE A 11 -1.06 3.03 5.00
C ILE A 11 -2.27 2.34 5.66
N ARG A 12 -2.34 2.39 7.00
CA ARG A 12 -3.49 1.83 7.75
C ARG A 12 -4.78 2.48 7.31
N THR A 13 -4.85 3.81 7.23
CA THR A 13 -6.07 4.54 6.89
C THR A 13 -6.56 4.16 5.49
N GLU A 14 -5.67 4.12 4.51
CA GLU A 14 -6.03 3.82 3.13
C GLU A 14 -6.45 2.36 2.93
N LEU A 15 -5.71 1.41 3.50
CA LEU A 15 -6.09 -0.01 3.42
C LEU A 15 -7.32 -0.35 4.27
N PHE A 16 -7.54 0.35 5.38
CA PHE A 16 -8.74 0.21 6.19
C PHE A 16 -9.99 0.75 5.48
N ARG A 17 -9.86 1.88 4.79
CA ARG A 17 -10.94 2.44 3.93
C ARG A 17 -11.33 1.46 2.83
N ALA A 18 -10.34 0.92 2.13
CA ALA A 18 -10.57 -0.15 1.15
C ALA A 18 -11.29 -1.33 1.81
N GLY A 19 -10.83 -1.72 3.00
CA GLY A 19 -11.39 -2.76 3.86
C GLY A 19 -12.91 -2.71 4.06
N PHE A 20 -13.51 -1.56 4.30
CA PHE A 20 -14.97 -1.51 4.49
C PHE A 20 -15.78 -1.87 3.24
N LYS A 21 -15.15 -1.88 2.07
CA LYS A 21 -15.81 -1.97 0.76
C LYS A 21 -15.32 -3.15 -0.08
N VAL A 22 -14.37 -3.95 0.43
CA VAL A 22 -13.77 -5.08 -0.30
C VAL A 22 -14.83 -6.13 -0.62
N SER A 23 -15.15 -6.27 -1.91
CA SER A 23 -15.88 -7.40 -2.48
C SER A 23 -14.97 -8.29 -3.35
N THR A 24 -13.72 -7.88 -3.60
CA THR A 24 -12.83 -8.48 -4.60
C THR A 24 -11.35 -8.55 -4.15
N ALA A 25 -10.58 -9.39 -4.85
CA ALA A 25 -9.31 -9.97 -4.43
C ALA A 25 -8.20 -8.95 -4.07
N THR A 26 -7.46 -9.26 -3.00
CA THR A 26 -6.14 -8.65 -2.75
C THR A 26 -5.12 -9.23 -3.72
N SER A 27 -4.29 -8.38 -4.30
CA SER A 27 -3.24 -8.79 -5.24
C SER A 27 -1.88 -8.38 -4.69
N LEU A 28 -0.96 -9.34 -4.64
CA LEU A 28 0.46 -9.01 -4.53
C LEU A 28 0.89 -8.43 -5.88
N ILE A 29 1.52 -7.27 -5.84
CA ILE A 29 2.07 -6.62 -7.03
C ILE A 29 3.60 -6.57 -6.89
N PRO A 30 4.37 -6.46 -7.99
CA PRO A 30 5.81 -6.33 -7.89
C PRO A 30 6.19 -5.21 -6.93
N ALA A 31 6.97 -5.53 -5.90
CA ALA A 31 7.38 -4.60 -4.84
C ALA A 31 6.21 -3.87 -4.14
N GLY A 32 5.07 -4.54 -3.94
CA GLY A 32 3.98 -3.93 -3.18
C GLY A 32 2.72 -4.77 -2.96
N ILE A 33 1.68 -4.09 -2.49
CA ILE A 33 0.35 -4.66 -2.24
C ILE A 33 -0.72 -3.80 -2.92
N GLY A 34 -1.68 -4.45 -3.56
CA GLY A 34 -2.83 -3.82 -4.18
C GLY A 34 -4.14 -4.42 -3.68
N VAL A 35 -5.14 -3.57 -3.49
CA VAL A 35 -6.51 -3.96 -3.15
C VAL A 35 -7.47 -3.31 -4.13
N SER A 36 -8.51 -4.04 -4.50
CA SER A 36 -9.60 -3.55 -5.34
C SER A 36 -10.92 -3.77 -4.62
N TYR A 37 -11.87 -2.87 -4.82
CA TYR A 37 -13.13 -2.88 -4.09
C TYR A 37 -14.23 -2.11 -4.83
N GLU A 38 -15.49 -2.37 -4.47
CA GLU A 38 -16.63 -1.61 -4.99
C GLU A 38 -16.85 -0.37 -4.11
N GLY A 39 -16.51 0.80 -4.65
CA GLY A 39 -16.62 2.09 -4.00
C GLY A 39 -17.96 2.79 -4.26
N ASP A 40 -18.08 4.02 -3.76
CA ASP A 40 -19.31 4.82 -4.00
C ASP A 40 -19.38 5.34 -5.45
N ASN A 41 -18.24 5.35 -6.13
CA ASN A 41 -18.08 5.86 -7.49
C ASN A 41 -17.81 4.74 -8.53
N GLY A 42 -18.07 3.48 -8.16
CA GLY A 42 -17.77 2.31 -8.99
C GLY A 42 -16.55 1.54 -8.48
N TYR A 43 -15.83 0.87 -9.38
CA TYR A 43 -14.71 0.00 -9.01
C TYR A 43 -13.45 0.81 -8.67
N GLU A 44 -13.08 0.79 -7.39
CA GLU A 44 -11.96 1.52 -6.82
C GLU A 44 -10.77 0.60 -6.58
N ARG A 45 -9.57 1.15 -6.71
CA ARG A 45 -8.29 0.44 -6.60
C ARG A 45 -7.30 1.27 -5.81
N LEU A 46 -6.55 0.59 -4.93
CA LEU A 46 -5.52 1.20 -4.10
C LEU A 46 -4.28 0.30 -4.01
N ALA A 47 -3.11 0.83 -4.33
CA ALA A 47 -1.85 0.12 -4.20
C ALA A 47 -0.81 0.94 -3.44
N VAL A 48 -0.01 0.23 -2.65
CA VAL A 48 1.21 0.74 -2.02
C VAL A 48 2.36 -0.05 -2.62
N GLN A 49 3.31 0.66 -3.25
CA GLN A 49 4.47 0.03 -3.90
C GLN A 49 5.75 0.83 -3.68
N LEU A 50 6.90 0.15 -3.72
CA LEU A 50 8.21 0.78 -3.74
C LEU A 50 8.63 1.06 -5.18
N GLU A 51 8.89 2.33 -5.48
CA GLU A 51 9.40 2.75 -6.79
C GLU A 51 10.38 3.92 -6.59
N ASP A 52 11.55 3.86 -7.21
CA ASP A 52 12.64 4.86 -7.10
C ASP A 52 13.06 5.18 -5.65
N ASN A 53 13.15 4.16 -4.79
CA ASN A 53 13.41 4.29 -3.35
C ASN A 53 12.37 5.16 -2.61
N LYS A 54 11.12 5.17 -3.08
CA LYS A 54 10.01 5.86 -2.45
C LYS A 54 8.82 4.91 -2.33
N LEU A 55 8.17 4.91 -1.17
CA LEU A 55 6.83 4.33 -1.07
C LEU A 55 5.85 5.26 -1.78
N LYS A 56 5.17 4.72 -2.77
CA LYS A 56 4.17 5.41 -3.58
C LYS A 56 2.79 4.83 -3.30
N LEU A 57 1.81 5.73 -3.17
CA LEU A 57 0.40 5.40 -3.10
C LEU A 57 -0.23 5.68 -4.46
N CYS A 58 -0.81 4.65 -5.05
CA CYS A 58 -1.59 4.71 -6.26
C CYS A 58 -3.06 4.50 -5.91
N ARG A 59 -3.93 5.38 -6.42
CA ARG A 59 -5.38 5.26 -6.28
C ARG A 59 -6.06 5.56 -7.60
N ASP A 60 -7.03 4.72 -7.95
CA ASP A 60 -7.85 4.92 -9.13
C ASP A 60 -9.30 4.52 -8.86
N SER A 61 -10.20 5.12 -9.63
CA SER A 61 -11.63 4.82 -9.63
C SER A 61 -12.10 4.78 -11.07
N SER A 62 -12.61 3.64 -11.51
CA SER A 62 -13.19 3.52 -12.85
C SER A 62 -14.39 2.58 -12.86
N LEU A 63 -15.17 2.63 -13.93
CA LEU A 63 -16.27 1.67 -14.14
C LEU A 63 -15.78 0.31 -14.65
N ALA A 64 -14.49 0.20 -15.02
CA ALA A 64 -13.90 -1.00 -15.58
C ALA A 64 -13.17 -1.84 -14.52
N HIS A 65 -13.48 -3.13 -14.48
CA HIS A 65 -12.78 -4.12 -13.64
C HIS A 65 -11.42 -4.51 -14.22
N THR A 66 -10.48 -3.57 -14.28
CA THR A 66 -9.09 -3.84 -14.69
C THR A 66 -8.18 -4.06 -13.48
N SER A 67 -7.06 -4.78 -13.66
CA SER A 67 -6.15 -5.05 -12.54
C SER A 67 -5.52 -3.75 -12.04
N ILE A 68 -5.13 -3.76 -10.77
CA ILE A 68 -4.49 -2.60 -10.17
C ILE A 68 -3.07 -2.35 -10.72
N THR A 69 -2.35 -3.40 -11.11
CA THR A 69 -1.03 -3.29 -11.74
C THR A 69 -1.08 -2.45 -13.01
N SER A 70 -2.04 -2.70 -13.90
CA SER A 70 -2.15 -1.93 -15.16
C SER A 70 -2.39 -0.44 -14.95
N VAL A 71 -2.96 -0.04 -13.81
CA VAL A 71 -3.35 1.34 -13.57
C VAL A 71 -2.26 2.12 -12.84
N CYS A 72 -1.53 1.48 -11.93
CA CYS A 72 -0.47 2.16 -11.19
C CYS A 72 0.78 2.46 -12.02
N ASP A 73 0.91 1.82 -13.19
CA ASP A 73 1.93 2.16 -14.20
C ASP A 73 1.51 3.38 -15.05
N GLU A 74 0.21 3.70 -15.11
CA GLU A 74 -0.35 4.75 -16.00
C GLU A 74 -0.75 6.04 -15.26
N VAL A 75 -1.02 5.98 -13.95
CA VAL A 75 -1.54 7.11 -13.15
C VAL A 75 -0.44 7.77 -12.31
N SER A 76 -0.57 9.09 -12.07
CA SER A 76 0.36 9.86 -11.24
C SER A 76 0.48 9.30 -9.82
N ASN A 77 1.64 8.72 -9.51
CA ASN A 77 1.94 8.12 -8.21
C ASN A 77 2.25 9.19 -7.15
N PHE A 78 1.55 9.17 -6.01
CA PHE A 78 1.84 10.08 -4.90
C PHE A 78 2.91 9.50 -3.99
N SER A 79 4.00 10.22 -3.76
CA SER A 79 4.99 9.84 -2.75
C SER A 79 4.36 9.93 -1.36
N MET A 80 4.37 8.80 -0.63
CA MET A 80 3.90 8.73 0.76
C MET A 80 4.86 9.42 1.74
N LEU A 81 6.05 9.74 1.28
CA LEU A 81 7.14 10.32 2.05
C LEU A 81 7.52 11.70 1.53
N ASN A 82 8.09 12.51 2.44
CA ASN A 82 8.88 13.66 2.04
C ASN A 82 10.17 13.17 1.38
N ASP A 83 10.13 13.09 0.06
CA ASP A 83 11.18 12.55 -0.78
C ASP A 83 12.48 13.35 -0.75
N LYS A 84 12.49 14.53 -0.13
CA LYS A 84 13.71 15.32 0.09
C LYS A 84 14.53 14.83 1.28
N LEU A 85 13.91 14.12 2.24
CA LEU A 85 14.55 13.77 3.52
C LEU A 85 14.75 12.27 3.73
N ILE A 86 13.83 11.45 3.24
CA ILE A 86 13.84 9.99 3.48
C ILE A 86 13.86 9.23 2.14
N SER A 87 14.59 8.13 2.11
CA SER A 87 14.47 7.06 1.12
C SER A 87 13.96 5.78 1.77
N VAL A 88 13.33 4.94 0.95
CA VAL A 88 12.96 3.58 1.32
C VAL A 88 13.83 2.63 0.53
N ASP A 89 14.58 1.79 1.21
CA ASP A 89 15.62 0.98 0.56
C ASP A 89 15.15 -0.44 0.26
N ALA A 90 14.17 -0.91 1.02
CA ALA A 90 13.52 -2.20 0.85
C ALA A 90 12.05 -2.09 1.25
N PHE A 91 11.21 -2.86 0.58
CA PHE A 91 9.80 -3.03 0.90
C PHE A 91 9.39 -4.45 0.55
N GLU A 92 8.91 -5.18 1.55
CA GLU A 92 8.48 -6.57 1.44
C GLU A 92 7.05 -6.71 1.96
N VAL A 93 6.27 -7.53 1.27
CA VAL A 93 4.88 -7.83 1.61
C VAL A 93 4.75 -9.33 1.82
N THR A 94 4.37 -9.73 3.01
CA THR A 94 4.15 -11.14 3.36
C THR A 94 2.71 -11.34 3.82
N GLU A 95 2.00 -12.31 3.25
CA GLU A 95 0.71 -12.72 3.79
C GLU A 95 0.92 -13.54 5.07
N VAL A 96 0.32 -13.10 6.18
CA VAL A 96 0.51 -13.71 7.52
C VAL A 96 -0.61 -14.71 7.82
N VAL A 97 -1.84 -14.32 7.52
CA VAL A 97 -3.06 -15.15 7.54
C VAL A 97 -3.98 -14.65 6.44
N SER A 98 -4.99 -15.42 6.03
CA SER A 98 -5.90 -15.07 4.92
C SER A 98 -6.34 -13.60 5.01
N HIS A 99 -5.92 -12.78 4.04
CA HIS A 99 -6.25 -11.36 3.95
C HIS A 99 -5.66 -10.45 5.06
N ALA A 100 -4.59 -10.88 5.71
CA ALA A 100 -3.76 -10.05 6.58
C ALA A 100 -2.31 -10.07 6.08
N PHE A 101 -1.74 -8.89 5.91
CA PHE A 101 -0.42 -8.72 5.32
C PHE A 101 0.51 -8.02 6.30
N ASN A 102 1.74 -8.51 6.39
CA ASN A 102 2.84 -7.80 7.03
C ASN A 102 3.57 -7.01 5.95
N LEU A 103 3.69 -5.71 6.16
CA LEU A 103 4.40 -4.76 5.32
C LEU A 103 5.69 -4.38 6.04
N GLU A 104 6.82 -4.84 5.53
CA GLU A 104 8.13 -4.56 6.09
C GLU A 104 8.87 -3.59 5.19
N TYR A 105 9.37 -2.49 5.75
CA TYR A 105 10.14 -1.51 4.97
C TYR A 105 11.33 -0.95 5.73
N GLU A 106 12.38 -0.61 4.98
CA GLU A 106 13.60 -0.01 5.50
C GLU A 106 13.66 1.46 5.12
N LEU A 107 13.62 2.35 6.12
CA LEU A 107 13.78 3.78 5.95
C LEU A 107 15.24 4.20 6.14
N ARG A 108 15.71 5.12 5.31
CA ARG A 108 17.01 5.79 5.48
C ARG A 108 16.83 7.30 5.38
N VAL A 109 17.44 8.03 6.30
CA VAL A 109 17.55 9.49 6.17
C VAL A 109 18.64 9.79 5.14
N LYS A 110 18.32 10.59 4.12
CA LYS A 110 19.28 10.93 3.07
C LYS A 110 20.51 11.60 3.66
N GLY A 111 21.69 11.09 3.31
CA GLY A 111 22.98 11.54 3.86
C GLY A 111 23.40 10.82 5.15
N GLN A 112 22.60 9.88 5.66
CA GLN A 112 22.98 8.97 6.75
C GLN A 112 23.17 7.54 6.22
N SER A 113 24.02 6.78 6.93
CA SER A 113 24.30 5.37 6.61
C SER A 113 23.31 4.41 7.27
N ASP A 114 22.74 4.81 8.41
CA ASP A 114 21.88 3.95 9.21
C ASP A 114 20.52 3.77 8.56
N THR A 115 20.03 2.53 8.58
CA THR A 115 18.68 2.18 8.15
C THR A 115 17.80 1.82 9.34
N TYR A 116 16.51 2.12 9.22
CA TYR A 116 15.50 1.88 10.24
C TYR A 116 14.43 0.97 9.67
N ARG A 117 14.38 -0.27 10.17
CA ARG A 117 13.34 -1.24 9.83
C ARG A 117 12.02 -0.91 10.50
N GLN A 118 10.92 -1.02 9.76
CA GLN A 118 9.56 -0.94 10.25
C GLN A 118 8.79 -2.16 9.77
N SER A 119 7.84 -2.60 10.58
CA SER A 119 6.92 -3.69 10.27
C SER A 119 5.51 -3.25 10.65
N LEU A 120 4.60 -3.42 9.70
CA LEU A 120 3.23 -2.98 9.81
C LEU A 120 2.30 -4.11 9.37
N VAL A 121 1.51 -4.62 10.31
CA VAL A 121 0.43 -5.54 9.99
C VAL A 121 -0.81 -4.76 9.55
N VAL A 122 -1.32 -5.08 8.36
CA VAL A 122 -2.52 -4.50 7.78
C VAL A 122 -3.54 -5.60 7.50
N VAL A 123 -4.78 -5.31 7.83
CA VAL A 123 -5.93 -6.17 7.53
C VAL A 123 -6.94 -5.32 6.79
N PRO A 124 -7.01 -5.42 5.45
CA PRO A 124 -8.17 -4.93 4.72
C PRO A 124 -9.39 -5.64 5.31
N LYS A 125 -10.27 -4.89 5.99
CA LYS A 125 -11.55 -5.42 6.49
C LYS A 125 -12.42 -5.89 5.30
N GLY A 126 -13.61 -6.44 5.53
CA GLY A 126 -14.56 -6.74 4.44
C GLY A 126 -14.40 -8.10 3.76
N VAL A 127 -13.29 -8.82 3.99
CA VAL A 127 -13.24 -10.24 3.62
C VAL A 127 -14.01 -11.04 4.66
N THR A 128 -15.31 -11.20 4.44
CA THR A 128 -16.08 -12.22 5.15
C THR A 128 -15.45 -13.56 4.83
N ARG A 129 -14.95 -14.24 5.86
CA ARG A 129 -14.70 -15.68 5.84
C ARG A 129 -15.94 -16.31 5.21
N SER A 130 -15.80 -16.83 4.00
CA SER A 130 -16.82 -17.72 3.47
C SER A 130 -16.59 -19.03 4.21
N ASP A 131 -17.30 -19.19 5.34
CA ASP A 131 -17.49 -20.50 5.96
C ASP A 131 -18.29 -21.41 5.01
#